data_AF-A0A523M5A7-F1
#
_entry.id   AF-A0A523M5A7-F1
#
_cell.length_a   1.000
_cell.length_b   1.000
_cell.length_c   1.000
_cell.angle_alpha   90.00
_cell.angle_beta   90.00
_cell.angle_gamma   90.00
#
_symmetry.space_group_name_H-M   'P 1'
#
loop_
_entity.id
_entity.type
_entity.pdbx_description
1 polymer ?
#
loop_
_entity_poly.entity_id
_entity_poly.type
_entity_poly.pdbx_seq_one_letter_code
_entity_poly.pdbx_strand_id
1 'polypeptide(L)'
;MDSREHPRIHLPFEVEVEHPSLGTIRSIARDVSESGLFVVASGTGVRVGSKVKVTILASALAEGSPTPTIGMEVARLDDDGFGLKFSNSTSRHLWASVVRERDELVIGEDYFQVFQAAVIVNPQRRLLVVQQHGKWLFPGAYLRVGDGWQDALETFLEGDLDIADVRFRETLEVDSGADVVAPERAMLSLFHRYSSDATRARLAPGGRYSKAKWIGRTMGIDELTFSHPLLRTIAQRALERAETEYEAPSPGQRLPAKR
;
A
#
# COMPACT_ATOMS: atom_id res chain seq x y z
N MET A 1 -36.12 -11.03 -7.92
CA MET A 1 -34.93 -10.99 -8.80
C MET A 1 -34.61 -9.53 -9.03
N ASP A 2 -33.40 -9.10 -8.67
CA ASP A 2 -32.92 -7.73 -8.80
C ASP A 2 -32.65 -7.46 -10.29
N SER A 3 -33.62 -6.87 -11.00
CA SER A 3 -33.55 -6.60 -12.44
C SER A 3 -32.73 -5.33 -12.68
N ARG A 4 -31.43 -5.38 -12.40
CA ARG A 4 -30.53 -4.27 -12.65
C ARG A 4 -29.94 -4.37 -14.06
N GLU A 5 -29.96 -3.24 -14.76
CA GLU A 5 -29.40 -3.10 -16.11
C GLU A 5 -27.86 -3.19 -16.12
N HIS A 6 -27.21 -2.78 -15.02
CA HIS A 6 -25.75 -2.77 -14.88
C HIS A 6 -25.29 -3.51 -13.62
N PRO A 7 -24.31 -4.43 -13.71
CA PRO A 7 -23.68 -5.06 -12.55
C PRO A 7 -23.02 -4.02 -11.64
N ARG A 8 -23.06 -4.26 -10.33
CA ARG A 8 -22.33 -3.46 -9.33
C ARG A 8 -21.03 -4.15 -8.98
N ILE A 9 -19.99 -3.35 -8.84
CA ILE A 9 -18.71 -3.75 -8.29
C ILE A 9 -18.66 -3.18 -6.86
N HIS A 10 -18.58 -4.06 -5.87
CA HIS A 10 -18.39 -3.68 -4.47
C HIS A 10 -16.93 -3.28 -4.27
N LEU A 11 -16.57 -2.05 -4.66
CA LEU A 11 -15.23 -1.51 -4.50
C LEU A 11 -15.32 -0.29 -3.57
N PRO A 12 -15.15 -0.46 -2.24
CA PRO A 12 -15.17 0.67 -1.33
C PRO A 12 -13.95 1.58 -1.56
N PHE A 13 -14.20 2.89 -1.69
CA PHE A 13 -13.13 3.90 -1.74
C PHE A 13 -13.59 5.25 -1.19
N GLU A 14 -12.64 6.00 -0.63
CA GLU A 14 -12.90 7.30 -0.05
C GLU A 14 -13.24 8.29 -1.16
N VAL A 15 -14.28 9.08 -0.88
CA VAL A 15 -14.71 10.16 -1.75
C VAL A 15 -14.91 11.42 -0.95
N GLU A 16 -14.58 12.53 -1.58
CA GLU A 16 -14.99 13.85 -1.13
C GLU A 16 -16.20 14.29 -1.97
N VAL A 17 -17.32 14.57 -1.32
CA VAL A 17 -18.56 15.02 -1.95
C VAL A 17 -18.80 16.49 -1.62
N GLU A 18 -18.88 17.32 -2.67
CA GLU A 18 -19.15 18.76 -2.57
C GLU A 18 -20.56 19.05 -3.09
N HIS A 19 -21.39 19.68 -2.24
CA HIS A 19 -22.74 20.15 -2.59
C HIS A 19 -23.08 21.42 -1.80
N PRO A 20 -23.77 22.44 -2.37
CA PRO A 20 -24.07 23.68 -1.68
C PRO A 20 -24.79 23.54 -0.33
N SER A 21 -25.66 22.54 -0.16
CA SER A 21 -26.35 22.28 1.12
C SER A 21 -25.61 21.34 2.08
N LEU A 22 -24.64 20.56 1.59
CA LEU A 22 -23.82 19.67 2.44
C LEU A 22 -22.49 20.31 2.83
N GLY A 23 -22.04 21.33 2.10
CA GLY A 23 -20.64 21.71 2.07
C GLY A 23 -19.80 20.64 1.40
N THR A 24 -18.60 20.42 1.94
CA THR A 24 -17.69 19.37 1.50
C THR A 24 -17.61 18.31 2.59
N ILE A 25 -17.97 17.07 2.26
CA ILE A 25 -17.92 15.94 3.18
C ILE A 25 -16.99 14.84 2.67
N ARG A 26 -16.30 14.16 3.58
CA ARG A 26 -15.58 12.92 3.27
C ARG A 26 -16.44 11.72 3.64
N SER A 27 -16.46 10.74 2.77
CA SER A 27 -17.37 9.59 2.84
C SER A 27 -16.79 8.41 2.07
N ILE A 28 -17.47 7.26 2.09
CA ILE A 28 -17.08 6.03 1.41
C ILE A 28 -18.08 5.76 0.29
N ALA A 29 -17.59 5.58 -0.95
CA ALA A 29 -18.39 5.00 -2.01
C ALA A 29 -18.45 3.48 -1.81
N ARG A 30 -19.61 2.91 -1.46
CA ARG A 30 -19.79 1.46 -1.15
C ARG A 30 -19.67 0.58 -2.38
N ASP A 31 -20.26 1.02 -3.49
CA ASP A 31 -20.30 0.29 -4.75
C ASP A 31 -20.28 1.25 -5.95
N VAL A 32 -19.79 0.74 -7.09
CA VAL A 32 -19.72 1.44 -8.37
C VAL A 32 -20.30 0.58 -9.48
N SER A 33 -20.89 1.21 -10.48
CA SER A 33 -21.48 0.58 -11.67
C SER A 33 -21.27 1.48 -12.88
N GLU A 34 -21.65 1.00 -14.08
CA GLU A 34 -21.55 1.80 -15.31
C GLU A 34 -22.38 3.10 -15.25
N SER A 35 -23.44 3.10 -14.45
CA SER A 35 -24.37 4.24 -14.35
C SER A 35 -24.02 5.21 -13.22
N GLY A 36 -23.19 4.81 -12.26
CA GLY A 36 -22.78 5.67 -11.15
C GLY A 36 -22.30 4.93 -9.90
N LEU A 37 -22.41 5.56 -8.74
CA LEU A 37 -21.83 5.07 -7.48
C LEU A 37 -22.75 5.30 -6.29
N PHE A 38 -22.62 4.51 -5.23
CA PHE A 38 -23.37 4.67 -3.99
C PHE A 38 -22.48 5.21 -2.87
N VAL A 39 -22.80 6.38 -2.31
CA VAL A 39 -22.04 7.03 -1.23
C VAL A 39 -22.73 6.79 0.11
N VAL A 40 -21.96 6.36 1.12
CA VAL A 40 -22.44 6.14 2.50
C VAL A 40 -22.28 7.41 3.31
N ALA A 41 -23.36 8.16 3.50
CA ALA A 41 -23.29 9.45 4.17
C ALA A 41 -24.50 9.68 5.06
N SER A 42 -24.22 10.01 6.32
CA SER A 42 -25.22 10.41 7.31
C SER A 42 -25.55 11.90 7.11
N GLY A 43 -26.34 12.22 6.08
CA GLY A 43 -26.54 13.62 5.70
C GLY A 43 -27.92 13.91 5.12
N THR A 44 -28.73 14.64 5.88
CA THR A 44 -29.98 15.26 5.39
C THR A 44 -29.65 16.57 4.69
N GLY A 45 -30.20 16.82 3.49
CA GLY A 45 -30.06 18.11 2.80
C GLY A 45 -29.87 18.04 1.29
N VAL A 46 -29.54 16.87 0.73
CA VAL A 46 -29.52 16.65 -0.72
C VAL A 46 -30.84 16.07 -1.17
N ARG A 47 -31.30 16.43 -2.37
CA ARG A 47 -32.53 15.91 -2.96
C ARG A 47 -32.20 15.12 -4.22
N VAL A 48 -33.07 14.19 -4.57
CA VAL A 48 -33.03 13.56 -5.90
C VAL A 48 -33.05 14.66 -6.97
N GLY A 49 -32.14 14.56 -7.94
CA GLY A 49 -31.90 15.57 -8.98
C GLY A 49 -30.82 16.61 -8.66
N SER A 50 -30.32 16.67 -7.42
CA SER A 50 -29.21 17.57 -7.05
C SER A 50 -27.93 17.20 -7.77
N LYS A 51 -27.21 18.21 -8.27
CA LYS A 51 -25.87 18.03 -8.86
C LYS A 51 -24.80 18.15 -7.78
N VAL A 52 -23.93 17.15 -7.69
CA VAL A 52 -22.81 17.08 -6.74
C VAL A 52 -21.50 16.95 -7.50
N LYS A 53 -20.39 17.36 -6.87
CA LYS A 53 -19.06 16.97 -7.33
C LYS A 53 -18.52 15.89 -6.41
N VAL A 54 -17.91 14.86 -6.99
CA VAL A 54 -17.30 13.75 -6.26
C VAL A 54 -15.84 13.67 -6.66
N THR A 55 -14.94 13.79 -5.70
CA THR A 55 -13.51 13.59 -5.90
C THR A 55 -13.12 12.25 -5.30
N ILE A 56 -12.58 11.34 -6.10
CA ILE A 56 -12.10 10.03 -5.62
C ILE A 56 -10.80 10.26 -4.87
N LEU A 57 -10.75 10.00 -3.57
CA LEU A 57 -9.53 10.18 -2.79
C LEU A 57 -8.61 8.97 -3.02
N ALA A 58 -7.41 9.21 -3.54
CA ALA A 58 -6.39 8.19 -3.64
C ALA A 58 -5.94 7.81 -2.22
N SER A 59 -5.81 6.50 -1.96
CA SER A 59 -5.12 6.02 -0.76
C SER A 59 -3.75 6.69 -0.68
N ALA A 60 -3.26 6.97 0.53
CA ALA A 60 -1.95 7.59 0.78
C ALA A 60 -0.74 6.83 0.16
N LEU A 61 -1.00 5.68 -0.48
CA LEU A 61 -0.04 4.81 -1.15
C LEU A 61 -0.15 4.82 -2.69
N ALA A 62 -1.11 5.56 -3.28
CA ALA A 62 -1.28 5.70 -4.72
C ALA A 62 -0.86 7.12 -5.17
N GLU A 63 0.12 7.19 -6.07
CA GLU A 63 0.91 8.38 -6.35
C GLU A 63 0.34 9.33 -7.43
N GLY A 64 0.60 10.63 -7.26
CA GLY A 64 1.08 11.53 -8.32
C GLY A 64 0.09 12.10 -9.34
N SER A 65 -1.14 11.61 -9.43
CA SER A 65 -2.15 12.16 -10.36
C SER A 65 -3.22 12.95 -9.62
N PRO A 66 -3.71 14.09 -10.17
CA PRO A 66 -4.86 14.79 -9.59
C PRO A 66 -6.01 13.80 -9.49
N THR A 67 -6.55 13.65 -8.29
CA THR A 67 -7.68 12.79 -8.02
C THR A 67 -8.86 13.23 -8.88
N PRO A 68 -9.46 12.34 -9.69
CA PRO A 68 -10.48 12.75 -10.63
C PRO A 68 -11.70 13.29 -9.87
N THR A 69 -12.07 14.54 -10.16
CA THR A 69 -13.32 15.15 -9.71
C THR A 69 -14.38 15.00 -10.79
N ILE A 70 -15.52 14.43 -10.42
CA ILE A 70 -16.59 14.01 -11.33
C ILE A 70 -17.88 14.73 -10.95
N GLY A 71 -18.54 15.35 -11.93
CA GLY A 71 -19.89 15.86 -11.76
C GLY A 71 -20.91 14.71 -11.80
N MET A 72 -21.71 14.58 -10.74
CA MET A 72 -22.74 13.55 -10.62
C MET A 72 -24.07 14.16 -10.23
N GLU A 73 -25.15 13.40 -10.36
CA GLU A 73 -26.50 13.79 -9.95
C GLU A 73 -27.06 12.76 -8.98
N VAL A 74 -27.74 13.20 -7.92
CA VAL A 74 -28.39 12.29 -6.98
C VAL A 74 -29.57 11.61 -7.66
N ALA A 75 -29.46 10.30 -7.88
CA ALA A 75 -30.48 9.48 -8.50
C ALA A 75 -31.46 8.90 -7.47
N ARG A 76 -30.98 8.58 -6.26
CA ARG A 76 -31.79 8.03 -5.17
C ARG A 76 -31.19 8.33 -3.80
N LEU A 77 -32.05 8.35 -2.78
CA LEU A 77 -31.70 8.50 -1.37
C LEU A 77 -32.15 7.23 -0.63
N ASP A 78 -31.25 6.67 0.18
CA ASP A 78 -31.50 5.53 1.06
C ASP A 78 -31.14 5.95 2.50
N ASP A 79 -31.52 5.15 3.50
CA ASP A 79 -31.25 5.49 4.92
C ASP A 79 -29.74 5.58 5.24
N ASP A 80 -28.93 4.82 4.50
CA ASP A 80 -27.47 4.75 4.68
C ASP A 80 -26.70 5.76 3.80
N GLY A 81 -27.36 6.50 2.92
CA GLY A 81 -26.68 7.39 1.99
C GLY A 81 -27.43 7.64 0.68
N PHE A 82 -26.70 7.80 -0.42
CA PHE A 82 -27.32 8.16 -1.69
C PHE A 82 -26.63 7.56 -2.91
N GLY A 83 -27.46 7.16 -3.88
CA GLY A 83 -27.01 6.72 -5.19
C GLY A 83 -26.85 7.91 -6.12
N LEU A 84 -25.66 8.03 -6.69
CA LEU A 84 -25.27 9.04 -7.65
C LEU A 84 -25.23 8.44 -9.05
N LYS A 85 -25.70 9.19 -10.06
CA LYS A 85 -25.55 8.86 -11.48
C LYS A 85 -24.58 9.84 -12.15
N PHE A 86 -23.88 9.40 -13.18
CA PHE A 86 -23.01 10.28 -13.97
C PHE A 86 -23.83 11.36 -14.69
N SER A 87 -23.42 12.62 -14.56
CA SER A 87 -24.18 13.76 -15.11
C SER A 87 -23.93 14.04 -16.60
N ASN A 88 -22.89 13.45 -17.20
CA ASN A 88 -22.58 13.66 -18.62
C ASN A 88 -21.90 12.45 -19.30
N SER A 89 -21.95 12.38 -20.63
CA SER A 89 -21.33 11.28 -21.41
C SER A 89 -19.81 11.22 -21.26
N THR A 90 -19.13 12.36 -21.10
CA THR A 90 -17.68 12.42 -20.85
C THR A 90 -17.27 11.73 -19.56
N SER A 91 -18.16 11.65 -18.57
CA SER A 91 -17.95 10.93 -17.31
C SER A 91 -18.02 9.41 -17.47
N ARG A 92 -18.58 8.88 -18.58
CA ARG A 92 -18.49 7.43 -18.90
C ARG A 92 -17.09 7.00 -19.31
N HIS A 93 -16.20 7.92 -19.72
CA HIS A 93 -14.81 7.57 -20.01
C HIS A 93 -14.05 7.14 -18.74
N LEU A 94 -14.51 7.52 -17.54
CA LEU A 94 -14.01 6.93 -16.29
C LEU A 94 -14.47 5.49 -16.12
N TRP A 95 -15.66 5.11 -16.60
CA TRP A 95 -16.03 3.69 -16.68
C TRP A 95 -15.16 2.96 -17.70
N ALA A 96 -14.82 3.58 -18.83
CA ALA A 96 -13.83 3.00 -19.74
C ALA A 96 -12.43 2.87 -19.09
N SER A 97 -12.03 3.79 -18.21
CA SER A 97 -10.82 3.65 -17.39
C SER A 97 -10.97 2.58 -16.31
N VAL A 98 -12.12 2.45 -15.66
CA VAL A 98 -12.41 1.40 -14.66
C VAL A 98 -12.54 0.03 -15.32
N VAL A 99 -13.06 -0.05 -16.54
CA VAL A 99 -13.13 -1.27 -17.37
C VAL A 99 -11.76 -1.60 -17.93
N ARG A 100 -10.97 -0.61 -18.36
CA ARG A 100 -9.57 -0.81 -18.71
C ARG A 100 -8.77 -1.27 -17.49
N GLU A 101 -8.98 -0.67 -16.32
CA GLU A 101 -8.42 -1.15 -15.05
C GLU A 101 -8.99 -2.53 -14.70
N ARG A 102 -10.25 -2.88 -15.03
CA ARG A 102 -10.84 -4.22 -14.81
C ARG A 102 -10.36 -5.28 -15.81
N ASP A 103 -9.87 -4.87 -16.97
CA ASP A 103 -9.38 -5.77 -18.02
C ASP A 103 -7.82 -5.84 -17.98
N GLU A 104 -7.14 -4.80 -17.50
CA GLU A 104 -5.69 -4.75 -17.21
C GLU A 104 -5.37 -5.26 -15.79
N LEU A 105 -6.27 -5.06 -14.83
CA LEU A 105 -6.26 -5.74 -13.55
C LEU A 105 -7.32 -6.82 -13.61
N VAL A 106 -6.91 -8.08 -13.48
CA VAL A 106 -7.80 -9.15 -13.04
C VAL A 106 -8.22 -8.86 -11.58
N ILE A 107 -8.99 -7.79 -11.37
CA ILE A 107 -9.66 -7.46 -10.11
C ILE A 107 -10.90 -8.33 -10.10
N GLY A 108 -10.76 -9.48 -9.47
CA GLY A 108 -11.82 -10.49 -9.38
C GLY A 108 -11.63 -11.54 -8.28
N GLU A 109 -10.41 -11.73 -7.75
CA GLU A 109 -10.09 -12.71 -6.69
C GLU A 109 -8.78 -12.21 -6.02
N ASP A 110 -8.66 -11.55 -4.87
CA ASP A 110 -9.50 -11.25 -3.73
C ASP A 110 -9.14 -9.83 -3.21
N TYR A 111 -9.99 -9.25 -2.36
CA TYR A 111 -9.85 -7.93 -1.72
C TYR A 111 -8.64 -7.75 -0.78
N PHE A 112 -7.67 -8.66 -0.83
CA PHE A 112 -6.48 -8.67 0.02
C PHE A 112 -5.28 -8.16 -0.78
N GLN A 113 -4.74 -7.03 -0.36
CA GLN A 113 -3.45 -6.59 -0.89
C GLN A 113 -2.35 -7.25 -0.07
N VAL A 114 -1.45 -7.96 -0.74
CA VAL A 114 -0.23 -8.48 -0.11
C VAL A 114 0.89 -7.48 -0.35
N PHE A 115 1.26 -6.75 0.70
CA PHE A 115 2.45 -5.92 0.71
C PHE A 115 3.61 -6.74 1.25
N GLN A 116 4.76 -6.73 0.57
CA GLN A 116 5.96 -7.40 1.04
C GLN A 116 7.11 -6.40 1.17
N ALA A 117 7.83 -6.49 2.28
CA ALA A 117 8.93 -5.58 2.60
C ALA A 117 10.23 -6.34 2.87
N ALA A 118 11.33 -5.79 2.36
CA ALA A 118 12.66 -6.31 2.53
C ALA A 118 13.36 -5.64 3.72
N VAL A 119 13.62 -6.42 4.75
CA VAL A 119 14.37 -6.04 5.94
C VAL A 119 15.84 -6.42 5.69
N ILE A 120 16.57 -5.54 5.02
CA ILE A 120 17.92 -5.85 4.50
C ILE A 120 18.98 -5.46 5.54
N VAL A 121 19.78 -6.44 5.97
CA VAL A 121 20.91 -6.23 6.88
C VAL A 121 22.22 -6.55 6.17
N ASN A 122 23.19 -5.64 6.26
CA ASN A 122 24.50 -5.82 5.63
C ASN A 122 25.56 -6.39 6.59
N PRO A 123 26.78 -6.76 6.11
CA PRO A 123 27.84 -7.30 6.94
C PRO A 123 28.32 -6.38 8.07
N GLN A 124 28.10 -5.07 7.97
CA GLN A 124 28.40 -4.12 9.05
C GLN A 124 27.27 -4.04 10.09
N ARG A 125 26.33 -5.00 10.06
CA ARG A 125 25.16 -5.07 10.95
C ARG A 125 24.33 -3.79 10.88
N ARG A 126 24.21 -3.22 9.68
CA ARG A 126 23.35 -2.06 9.42
C ARG A 126 22.12 -2.49 8.64
N LEU A 127 21.00 -1.91 9.01
CA LEU A 127 19.69 -2.13 8.42
C LEU A 127 19.39 -1.04 7.40
N LEU A 128 18.90 -1.41 6.22
CA LEU A 128 18.42 -0.44 5.25
C LEU A 128 17.00 0.03 5.62
N VAL A 129 16.81 1.34 5.66
CA VAL A 129 15.51 1.99 5.76
C VAL A 129 15.37 3.06 4.67
N VAL A 130 14.14 3.28 4.23
CA VAL A 130 13.79 4.28 3.22
C VAL A 130 12.75 5.24 3.78
N GLN A 131 12.71 6.47 3.27
CA GLN A 131 11.77 7.50 3.69
C GLN A 131 10.69 7.72 2.61
N GLN A 132 9.43 7.65 3.02
CA GLN A 132 8.26 7.98 2.20
C GLN A 132 7.35 8.91 3.00
N HIS A 133 6.93 10.04 2.40
CA HIS A 133 6.11 11.07 3.05
C HIS A 133 6.60 11.49 4.45
N GLY A 134 7.92 11.60 4.62
CA GLY A 134 8.55 12.00 5.88
C GLY A 134 8.67 10.88 6.93
N LYS A 135 8.06 9.71 6.72
CA LYS A 135 8.16 8.56 7.63
C LYS A 135 9.14 7.52 7.11
N TRP A 136 9.80 6.82 8.04
CA TRP A 136 10.75 5.76 7.71
C TRP A 136 10.07 4.39 7.71
N LEU A 137 10.45 3.55 6.74
CA LEU A 137 9.95 2.20 6.58
C LEU A 137 11.01 1.29 5.95
N PHE A 138 10.69 0.02 5.79
CA PHE A 138 11.45 -0.91 4.95
C PHE A 138 11.01 -0.79 3.50
N PRO A 139 11.94 -0.88 2.53
CA PRO A 139 11.56 -0.89 1.13
C PRO A 139 10.74 -2.15 0.81
N GLY A 140 9.68 -2.00 0.02
CA GLY A 140 8.78 -3.12 -0.25
C GLY A 140 7.75 -2.79 -1.30
N ALA A 141 7.24 -3.80 -2.00
CA ALA A 141 6.28 -3.64 -3.09
C ALA A 141 5.01 -4.47 -2.84
N TYR A 142 3.94 -4.14 -3.56
CA TYR A 142 2.75 -4.98 -3.61
C TYR A 142 3.00 -6.17 -4.52
N LEU A 143 2.62 -7.36 -4.06
CA LEU A 143 2.64 -8.57 -4.87
C LEU A 143 1.47 -8.56 -5.85
N ARG A 144 1.75 -8.84 -7.12
CA ARG A 144 0.72 -8.99 -8.16
C ARG A 144 0.32 -10.45 -8.27
N VAL A 145 -0.92 -10.69 -8.70
CA VAL A 145 -1.42 -12.04 -8.94
C VAL A 145 -0.58 -12.69 -10.05
N GLY A 146 -0.08 -13.89 -9.78
CA GLY A 146 0.75 -14.67 -10.71
C GLY A 146 2.26 -14.45 -10.55
N ASP A 147 2.69 -13.40 -9.84
CA ASP A 147 4.11 -13.16 -9.60
C ASP A 147 4.64 -14.09 -8.50
N GLY A 148 5.90 -14.54 -8.65
CA GLY A 148 6.66 -15.12 -7.54
C GLY A 148 7.02 -14.02 -6.53
N TRP A 149 6.69 -14.21 -5.25
CA TRP A 149 6.90 -13.17 -4.23
C TRP A 149 8.36 -12.71 -4.16
N GLN A 150 9.30 -13.67 -4.17
CA GLN A 150 10.72 -13.40 -4.06
C GLN A 150 11.23 -12.63 -5.30
N ASP A 151 10.93 -13.12 -6.50
CA ASP A 151 11.35 -12.49 -7.77
C ASP A 151 10.80 -11.05 -7.88
N ALA A 152 9.54 -10.84 -7.48
CA ALA A 152 8.93 -9.51 -7.49
C ALA A 152 9.64 -8.54 -6.53
N LEU A 153 10.01 -9.02 -5.33
CA LEU A 153 10.71 -8.19 -4.35
C LEU A 153 12.16 -7.92 -4.79
N GLU A 154 12.88 -8.92 -5.28
CA GLU A 154 14.26 -8.78 -5.78
C GLU A 154 14.33 -7.83 -6.99
N THR A 155 13.41 -7.99 -7.95
CA THR A 155 13.28 -7.08 -9.11
C THR A 155 13.04 -5.64 -8.66
N PHE A 156 12.18 -5.43 -7.67
CA PHE A 156 11.93 -4.11 -7.10
C PHE A 156 13.19 -3.54 -6.41
N LEU A 157 13.93 -4.34 -5.64
CA LEU A 157 15.14 -3.87 -4.96
C LEU A 157 16.26 -3.50 -5.94
N GLU A 158 16.42 -4.26 -7.02
CA GLU A 158 17.34 -3.92 -8.09
C GLU A 158 16.90 -2.64 -8.80
N GLY A 159 15.63 -2.55 -9.22
CA GLY A 159 15.10 -1.43 -9.99
C GLY A 159 15.01 -0.10 -9.22
N ASP A 160 14.49 -0.13 -7.99
CA ASP A 160 14.21 1.09 -7.22
C ASP A 160 15.36 1.51 -6.30
N LEU A 161 16.27 0.59 -5.93
CA LEU A 161 17.33 0.84 -4.96
C LEU A 161 18.76 0.53 -5.43
N ASP A 162 18.95 -0.01 -6.65
CA ASP A 162 20.26 -0.43 -7.16
C ASP A 162 20.93 -1.49 -6.24
N ILE A 163 20.13 -2.44 -5.72
CA ILE A 163 20.60 -3.54 -4.85
C ILE A 163 20.20 -4.89 -5.43
N ALA A 164 21.11 -5.50 -6.19
CA ALA A 164 20.90 -6.80 -6.86
C ALA A 164 21.45 -8.01 -6.09
N ASP A 165 22.33 -7.80 -5.10
CA ASP A 165 23.06 -8.86 -4.39
C ASP A 165 22.35 -9.35 -3.11
N VAL A 166 21.02 -9.28 -3.10
CA VAL A 166 20.22 -9.67 -1.95
C VAL A 166 20.10 -11.20 -1.86
N ARG A 167 20.08 -11.72 -0.63
CA ARG A 167 19.87 -13.14 -0.35
C ARG A 167 18.82 -13.29 0.73
N PHE A 168 17.71 -13.94 0.41
CA PHE A 168 16.67 -14.25 1.36
C PHE A 168 17.21 -15.09 2.52
N ARG A 169 16.78 -14.77 3.74
CA ARG A 169 17.16 -15.51 4.97
C ARG A 169 15.96 -16.16 5.63
N GLU A 170 14.95 -15.35 5.95
CA GLU A 170 13.74 -15.80 6.65
C GLU A 170 12.62 -14.78 6.51
N THR A 171 11.38 -15.19 6.79
CA THR A 171 10.26 -14.27 7.01
C THR A 171 10.19 -13.97 8.51
N LEU A 172 10.36 -12.70 8.88
CA LEU A 172 10.43 -12.26 10.28
C LEU A 172 9.07 -12.11 10.93
N GLU A 173 8.09 -11.62 10.18
CA GLU A 173 6.78 -11.24 10.70
C GLU A 173 5.74 -11.22 9.57
N VAL A 174 4.49 -11.50 9.95
CA VAL A 174 3.31 -11.37 9.10
C VAL A 174 2.30 -10.54 9.88
N ASP A 175 1.89 -9.41 9.31
CA ASP A 175 0.95 -8.50 9.95
C ASP A 175 -0.31 -8.36 9.09
N SER A 176 -1.46 -8.67 9.67
CA SER A 176 -2.77 -8.47 9.04
C SER A 176 -3.45 -7.18 9.50
N GLY A 177 -2.76 -6.33 10.29
CA GLY A 177 -3.26 -5.04 10.74
C GLY A 177 -4.43 -5.14 11.72
N ALA A 178 -4.51 -6.19 12.56
CA ALA A 178 -5.68 -6.45 13.41
C ALA A 178 -6.08 -5.30 14.34
N ASP A 179 -5.12 -4.46 14.75
CA ASP A 179 -5.34 -3.28 15.61
C ASP A 179 -5.54 -1.98 14.82
N VAL A 180 -5.38 -2.03 13.50
CA VAL A 180 -5.67 -0.92 12.61
C VAL A 180 -7.08 -1.15 12.08
N VAL A 181 -8.03 -0.33 12.51
CA VAL A 181 -9.31 -0.20 11.81
C VAL A 181 -8.99 0.42 10.45
N ALA A 182 -8.53 -0.40 9.51
CA ALA A 182 -8.23 0.01 8.15
C ALA A 182 -9.60 0.26 7.48
N PRO A 183 -9.94 1.52 7.16
CA PRO A 183 -11.30 1.82 6.71
C PRO A 183 -11.64 1.18 5.36
N GLU A 184 -10.66 0.68 4.59
CA GLU A 184 -10.88 0.45 3.15
C GLU A 184 -10.30 -0.84 2.53
N ARG A 185 -9.28 -1.51 3.07
CA ARG A 185 -8.70 -2.73 2.45
C ARG A 185 -8.05 -3.64 3.49
N ALA A 186 -8.34 -4.94 3.42
CA ALA A 186 -7.59 -5.92 4.18
C ALA A 186 -6.18 -6.01 3.56
N MET A 187 -5.16 -5.65 4.33
CA MET A 187 -3.77 -5.69 3.87
C MET A 187 -3.02 -6.76 4.68
N LEU A 188 -2.38 -7.68 3.97
CA LEU A 188 -1.42 -8.61 4.55
C LEU A 188 -0.03 -8.07 4.28
N SER A 189 0.70 -7.73 5.33
CA SER A 189 2.10 -7.28 5.24
C SER A 189 3.04 -8.42 5.61
N LEU A 190 3.97 -8.73 4.73
CA LEU A 190 5.01 -9.73 4.92
C LEU A 190 6.36 -9.04 5.05
N PHE A 191 7.14 -9.40 6.09
CA PHE A 191 8.44 -8.81 6.33
C PHE A 191 9.53 -9.88 6.19
N HIS A 192 10.32 -9.78 5.13
CA HIS A 192 11.34 -10.76 4.78
C HIS A 192 12.72 -10.22 5.10
N ARG A 193 13.53 -10.96 5.88
CA ARG A 193 14.93 -10.61 6.11
C ARG A 193 15.77 -11.03 4.92
N TYR A 194 16.58 -10.09 4.45
CA TYR A 194 17.59 -10.30 3.43
C TYR A 194 18.97 -9.92 3.97
N SER A 195 20.00 -10.56 3.43
CA SER A 195 21.38 -10.08 3.54
C SER A 195 21.86 -9.53 2.20
N SER A 196 22.66 -8.47 2.19
CA SER A 196 23.33 -7.92 0.99
C SER A 196 24.67 -7.31 1.41
N ASP A 197 25.67 -7.38 0.54
CA ASP A 197 26.98 -6.74 0.77
C ASP A 197 26.95 -5.23 0.47
N ALA A 198 25.81 -4.72 -0.01
CA ALA A 198 25.60 -3.30 -0.27
C ALA A 198 25.80 -2.45 1.00
N THR A 199 26.52 -1.34 0.81
CA THR A 199 26.75 -0.31 1.85
C THR A 199 26.09 1.02 1.49
N ARG A 200 25.46 1.09 0.32
CA ARG A 200 24.75 2.23 -0.23
C ARG A 200 23.53 1.71 -0.98
N ALA A 201 22.47 2.52 -1.00
CA ALA A 201 21.28 2.30 -1.81
C ALA A 201 21.12 3.55 -2.68
N ARG A 202 20.78 3.40 -3.96
CA ARG A 202 20.53 4.52 -4.86
C ARG A 202 19.06 4.51 -5.25
N LEU A 203 18.37 5.58 -4.92
CA LEU A 203 16.96 5.72 -5.26
C LEU A 203 16.81 5.96 -6.76
N ALA A 204 15.89 5.25 -7.40
CA ALA A 204 15.51 5.51 -8.78
C ALA A 204 15.03 6.96 -8.97
N PRO A 205 15.39 7.64 -10.06
CA PRO A 205 14.87 8.97 -10.37
C PRO A 205 13.34 8.96 -10.49
N GLY A 206 12.66 9.82 -9.74
CA GLY A 206 11.19 9.85 -9.70
C GLY A 206 10.56 8.67 -8.95
N GLY A 207 11.36 7.82 -8.29
CA GLY A 207 10.86 6.76 -7.43
C GLY A 207 10.14 7.31 -6.20
N ARG A 208 9.41 6.41 -5.53
CA ARG A 208 8.53 6.74 -4.40
C ARG A 208 9.22 7.13 -3.10
N TYR A 209 10.50 6.81 -2.97
CA TYR A 209 11.28 7.13 -1.77
C TYR A 209 12.03 8.43 -1.98
N SER A 210 12.07 9.25 -0.93
CA SER A 210 12.82 10.51 -0.94
C SER A 210 14.22 10.37 -0.33
N LYS A 211 14.44 9.37 0.55
CA LYS A 211 15.73 9.10 1.19
C LYS A 211 15.93 7.60 1.44
N ALA A 212 17.19 7.18 1.50
CA ALA A 212 17.61 5.86 1.96
C ALA A 212 18.75 6.01 2.97
N LYS A 213 18.77 5.18 4.00
CA LYS A 213 19.80 5.21 5.05
C LYS A 213 20.09 3.80 5.58
N TRP A 214 21.36 3.53 5.83
CA TRP A 214 21.81 2.38 6.61
C TRP A 214 21.95 2.76 8.08
N ILE A 215 21.22 2.09 8.97
CA ILE A 215 21.18 2.39 10.40
C ILE A 215 21.70 1.24 11.25
N GLY A 216 22.37 1.55 12.37
CA GLY A 216 22.82 0.57 13.36
C GLY A 216 21.88 0.49 14.57
N ARG A 217 22.21 -0.41 15.51
CA ARG A 217 21.37 -0.84 16.63
C ARG A 217 20.89 0.26 17.58
N THR A 218 21.77 1.11 18.11
CA THR A 218 21.53 1.74 19.42
C THR A 218 20.98 3.16 19.39
N MET A 219 21.31 3.95 18.37
CA MET A 219 20.74 5.31 18.24
C MET A 219 19.90 5.44 16.97
N GLY A 220 20.20 4.64 15.94
CA GLY A 220 19.53 4.75 14.65
C GLY A 220 18.06 4.35 14.68
N ILE A 221 17.68 3.32 15.43
CA ILE A 221 16.29 2.82 15.43
C ILE A 221 15.39 3.71 16.28
N ASP A 222 15.86 4.15 17.45
CA ASP A 222 15.00 4.87 18.39
C ASP A 222 14.69 6.30 17.95
N GLU A 223 15.61 6.93 17.23
CA GLU A 223 15.47 8.27 16.66
C GLU A 223 14.56 8.33 15.43
N LEU A 224 14.27 7.19 14.78
CA LEU A 224 13.45 7.17 13.58
C LEU A 224 11.96 7.16 13.91
N THR A 225 11.26 8.11 13.29
CA THR A 225 9.81 8.11 13.20
C THR A 225 9.35 7.10 12.15
N PHE A 226 9.21 5.84 12.57
CA PHE A 226 8.67 4.78 11.72
C PHE A 226 7.20 5.05 11.34
N SER A 227 6.79 4.55 10.18
CA SER A 227 5.40 4.63 9.73
C SER A 227 4.43 3.84 10.61
N HIS A 228 4.91 2.74 11.20
CA HIS A 228 4.13 1.85 12.06
C HIS A 228 4.97 1.35 13.26
N PRO A 229 4.40 1.23 14.48
CA PRO A 229 5.14 0.79 15.67
C PRO A 229 5.82 -0.57 15.52
N LEU A 230 5.18 -1.51 14.81
CA LEU A 230 5.72 -2.86 14.56
C LEU A 230 7.08 -2.85 13.85
N LEU A 231 7.34 -1.85 12.99
CA LEU A 231 8.59 -1.79 12.23
C LEU A 231 9.81 -1.64 13.14
N ARG A 232 9.65 -1.00 14.30
CA ARG A 232 10.71 -0.89 15.30
C ARG A 232 11.08 -2.27 15.87
N THR A 233 10.08 -3.05 16.24
CA THR A 233 10.27 -4.42 16.75
C THR A 233 10.90 -5.33 15.69
N ILE A 234 10.44 -5.24 14.44
CA ILE A 234 11.00 -5.99 13.32
C ILE A 234 12.47 -5.59 13.07
N ALA A 235 12.80 -4.29 13.12
CA ALA A 235 14.17 -3.80 12.97
C ALA A 235 15.11 -4.37 14.02
N GLN A 236 14.71 -4.35 15.29
CA GLN A 236 15.50 -4.89 16.40
C GLN A 236 15.74 -6.39 16.24
N ARG A 237 14.67 -7.15 15.95
CA ARG A 237 14.73 -8.60 15.71
C ARG A 237 15.65 -8.94 14.53
N ALA A 238 15.57 -8.19 13.44
CA ALA A 238 16.40 -8.42 12.26
C ALA A 238 17.91 -8.26 12.56
N LEU A 239 18.25 -7.21 13.32
CA LEU A 239 19.64 -6.98 13.73
C LEU A 239 20.13 -8.06 14.72
N GLU A 240 19.32 -8.43 15.71
CA GLU A 240 19.63 -9.53 16.64
C GLU A 240 19.91 -10.86 15.92
N ARG A 241 19.07 -11.20 14.92
CA ARG A 241 19.25 -12.41 14.11
C ARG A 241 20.55 -12.37 13.31
N ALA A 242 20.84 -11.23 12.67
CA ALA A 242 22.07 -11.07 11.90
C ALA A 242 23.32 -11.22 12.80
N GLU A 243 23.31 -10.70 14.02
CA GLU A 243 24.44 -10.85 14.94
C GLU A 243 24.75 -12.31 15.27
N THR A 244 23.70 -13.09 15.56
CA THR A 244 23.81 -14.50 15.88
C THR A 244 24.42 -15.29 14.72
N GLU A 245 24.08 -14.93 13.48
CA GLU A 245 24.65 -15.54 12.28
C GLU A 245 26.13 -15.24 12.08
N TYR A 246 26.56 -14.00 12.37
CA TYR A 246 27.97 -13.61 12.25
C TYR A 246 28.85 -14.15 13.38
N GLU A 247 28.27 -14.48 14.53
CA GLU A 247 28.99 -15.08 15.67
C GLU A 247 29.12 -16.59 15.58
N ALA A 248 28.27 -17.25 14.77
CA ALA A 248 28.41 -18.66 14.50
C ALA A 248 29.74 -18.92 13.77
N PRO A 249 30.65 -19.74 14.33
CA PRO A 249 31.92 -20.03 13.67
C PRO A 249 31.64 -20.65 12.30
N SER A 250 32.26 -20.08 11.26
CA SER A 250 32.11 -20.58 9.89
C SER A 250 32.31 -22.10 9.87
N PRO A 251 31.31 -22.89 9.42
CA PRO A 251 31.41 -24.35 9.40
C PRO A 251 32.55 -24.74 8.45
N GLY A 252 33.73 -24.97 9.00
CA GLY A 252 34.97 -25.15 8.24
C GLY A 252 36.23 -24.58 8.89
N GLN A 253 36.12 -23.61 9.80
CA GLN A 253 37.25 -23.22 10.65
C GLN A 253 37.45 -24.27 11.75
N ARG A 254 38.20 -25.33 11.44
CA ARG A 254 38.75 -26.23 12.46
C ARG A 254 39.60 -25.37 13.40
N LEU A 255 39.14 -25.20 14.63
CA LEU A 255 39.94 -24.60 15.70
C LEU A 255 41.30 -25.31 15.72
N PRO A 256 42.42 -24.57 15.69
CA PRO A 256 43.74 -25.18 15.79
C PRO A 256 43.77 -26.00 17.09
N ALA A 257 44.10 -27.28 16.97
CA ALA A 257 44.22 -28.17 18.12
C ALA A 257 45.21 -27.53 19.10
N LYS A 258 44.74 -27.17 20.31
CA LYS A 258 45.61 -26.71 21.39
C LYS A 258 46.59 -27.83 21.69
N ARG A 259 47.88 -27.56 21.45
CA ARG A 259 48.99 -28.41 21.89
C ARG A 259 49.33 -28.10 23.33
#